data_AF-A0A1G1DFW1-F1
#
_entry.id   AF-A0A1G1DFW1-F1
#
_cell.length_a   1.000
_cell.length_b   1.000
_cell.length_c   1.000
_cell.angle_alpha   90.00
_cell.angle_beta   90.00
_cell.angle_gamma   90.00
#
_symmetry.space_group_name_H-M   'P 1'
#
loop_
_entity.id
_entity.type
_entity.pdbx_description
1 polymer ?
#
loop_
_entity_poly.entity_id
_entity_poly.type
_entity_poly.pdbx_seq_one_letter_code
_entity_poly.pdbx_strand_id
1 'polypeptide(L)'
;MPEVIDLKNVVEDIVSSYEERIESIGSIFDTVYSILGDFQGSIADIKEEREKIGNQVRDILAKNEHLRKKDFDNMMQGILKASEQREKEVRDLLNGYFNEQKTMAQALRESLGKFKDSLARGEAERVKEFQALIKDLLSKQEERKEGVTSKLKRFQQQHNKLIVSLRELLAKGGNLRIKDFKIMLKEFKVQREERLTLQRKRKKEVAKMLSGFREKRLPLHQKQLISMLEAGSKNVSNKRN
;
A
#
# COMPACT_ATOMS: atom_id res chain seq x y z
N MET A 1 -5.16 -54.56 -11.75
CA MET A 1 -4.84 -53.69 -10.60
C MET A 1 -4.11 -52.42 -11.07
N PRO A 2 -4.81 -51.42 -11.65
CA PRO A 2 -4.18 -50.15 -12.07
C PRO A 2 -4.46 -48.95 -11.15
N GLU A 3 -5.48 -49.01 -10.27
CA GLU A 3 -6.01 -47.83 -9.57
C GLU A 3 -5.15 -47.28 -8.42
N VAL A 4 -4.21 -48.07 -7.89
CA VAL A 4 -3.42 -47.68 -6.69
C VAL A 4 -2.26 -46.73 -7.04
N ILE A 5 -1.77 -46.76 -8.29
CA ILE A 5 -0.64 -45.93 -8.74
C ILE A 5 -1.09 -44.49 -8.99
N ASP A 6 -2.34 -44.31 -9.42
CA ASP A 6 -2.89 -43.00 -9.78
C ASP A 6 -3.15 -42.11 -8.55
N LEU A 7 -3.66 -42.72 -7.47
CA LEU A 7 -3.91 -42.01 -6.20
C LEU A 7 -2.61 -41.51 -5.54
N LYS A 8 -1.53 -42.29 -5.68
CA LYS A 8 -0.22 -41.96 -5.09
C LYS A 8 0.42 -40.76 -5.80
N ASN A 9 0.33 -40.72 -7.13
CA ASN A 9 0.80 -39.59 -7.94
C ASN A 9 -0.03 -38.32 -7.66
N VAL A 10 -1.35 -38.43 -7.53
CA VAL A 10 -2.21 -37.29 -7.15
C VAL A 10 -1.86 -36.75 -5.78
N VAL A 11 -1.55 -37.61 -4.81
CA VAL A 11 -1.13 -37.18 -3.46
C VAL A 11 0.25 -36.53 -3.49
N GLU A 12 1.21 -37.05 -4.26
CA GLU A 12 2.54 -36.44 -4.44
C GLU A 12 2.48 -35.08 -5.15
N ASP A 13 1.66 -34.94 -6.20
CA ASP A 13 1.44 -33.66 -6.89
C ASP A 13 0.80 -32.62 -5.95
N ILE A 14 -0.12 -33.07 -5.09
CA ILE A 14 -0.71 -32.21 -4.08
C ILE A 14 0.35 -31.82 -3.04
N VAL A 15 1.11 -32.75 -2.48
CA VAL A 15 2.16 -32.43 -1.48
C VAL A 15 3.19 -31.46 -2.06
N SER A 16 3.62 -31.67 -3.30
CA SER A 16 4.56 -30.78 -4.00
C SER A 16 3.97 -29.39 -4.21
N SER A 17 2.72 -29.30 -4.68
CA SER A 17 2.01 -28.02 -4.80
C SER A 17 1.86 -27.29 -3.46
N TYR A 18 1.83 -28.03 -2.35
CA TYR A 18 1.73 -27.48 -1.00
C TYR A 18 3.06 -26.95 -0.48
N GLU A 19 4.15 -27.68 -0.69
CA GLU A 19 5.49 -27.24 -0.31
C GLU A 19 5.87 -25.97 -1.06
N GLU A 20 5.62 -25.91 -2.37
CA GLU A 20 5.81 -24.69 -3.18
C GLU A 20 5.02 -23.50 -2.64
N ARG A 21 3.80 -23.73 -2.14
CA ARG A 21 2.94 -22.66 -1.61
C ARG A 21 3.37 -22.20 -0.22
N ILE A 22 3.86 -23.10 0.64
CA ILE A 22 4.42 -22.73 1.95
C ILE A 22 5.71 -21.94 1.76
N GLU A 23 6.56 -22.38 0.84
CA GLU A 23 7.79 -21.68 0.45
C GLU A 23 7.45 -20.29 -0.13
N SER A 24 6.41 -20.20 -0.96
CA SER A 24 5.88 -18.93 -1.43
C SER A 24 5.49 -18.00 -0.28
N ILE A 25 4.77 -18.47 0.74
CA ILE A 25 4.42 -17.66 1.92
C ILE A 25 5.69 -17.19 2.67
N GLY A 26 6.69 -18.06 2.84
CA GLY A 26 7.98 -17.69 3.43
C GLY A 26 8.65 -16.55 2.65
N SER A 27 8.75 -16.71 1.33
CA SER A 27 9.34 -15.71 0.44
C SER A 27 8.60 -14.36 0.47
N ILE A 28 7.28 -14.37 0.71
CA ILE A 28 6.48 -13.15 0.86
C ILE A 28 6.90 -12.39 2.13
N PHE A 29 7.06 -13.08 3.26
CA PHE A 29 7.52 -12.44 4.49
C PHE A 29 8.94 -11.90 4.34
N ASP A 30 9.85 -12.67 3.76
CA ASP A 30 11.24 -12.23 3.54
C ASP A 30 11.29 -10.98 2.64
N THR A 31 10.48 -10.97 1.58
CA THR A 31 10.33 -9.81 0.69
C THR A 31 9.81 -8.59 1.45
N VAL A 32 8.82 -8.76 2.32
CA VAL A 32 8.26 -7.64 3.10
C VAL A 32 9.30 -7.11 4.09
N TYR A 33 10.02 -7.97 4.80
CA TYR A 33 11.08 -7.57 5.73
C TYR A 33 12.23 -6.86 5.02
N SER A 34 12.66 -7.35 3.85
CA SER A 34 13.65 -6.69 3.00
C SER A 34 13.18 -5.30 2.56
N ILE A 35 11.97 -5.20 1.99
CA ILE A 35 11.41 -3.89 1.57
C ILE A 35 11.34 -2.91 2.74
N LEU A 36 10.93 -3.36 3.93
CA LEU A 36 10.85 -2.54 5.12
C LEU A 36 12.24 -2.08 5.60
N GLY A 37 13.20 -3.00 5.67
CA GLY A 37 14.57 -2.72 6.10
C GLY A 37 15.27 -1.75 5.16
N ASP A 38 15.25 -2.05 3.86
CA ASP A 38 15.86 -1.21 2.82
C ASP A 38 15.24 0.20 2.80
N PHE A 39 13.92 0.29 3.00
CA PHE A 39 13.24 1.57 3.04
C PHE A 39 13.57 2.38 4.29
N GLN A 40 13.68 1.75 5.46
CA GLN A 40 14.06 2.43 6.69
C GLN A 40 15.50 2.96 6.64
N GLY A 41 16.44 2.14 6.16
CA GLY A 41 17.82 2.58 5.92
C GLY A 41 17.87 3.75 4.94
N SER A 42 17.19 3.60 3.79
CA SER A 42 17.12 4.64 2.76
C SER A 42 16.55 5.97 3.27
N ILE A 43 15.52 5.96 4.15
CA ILE A 43 14.99 7.20 4.75
C ILE A 43 16.03 7.88 5.63
N ALA A 44 16.74 7.10 6.47
CA ALA A 44 17.73 7.64 7.39
C ALA A 44 18.85 8.34 6.60
N ASP A 45 19.39 7.66 5.59
CA ASP A 45 20.44 8.21 4.72
C ASP A 45 19.98 9.48 4.02
N ILE A 46 18.77 9.47 3.45
CA ILE A 46 18.17 10.64 2.78
C ILE A 46 17.99 11.82 3.75
N LYS A 47 17.61 11.56 5.00
CA LYS A 47 17.45 12.62 6.01
C LYS A 47 18.78 13.25 6.37
N GLU A 48 19.77 12.41 6.68
CA GLU A 48 21.11 12.85 7.03
C GLU A 48 21.71 13.67 5.89
N GLU A 49 21.61 13.17 4.66
CA GLU A 49 22.14 13.86 3.49
C GLU A 49 21.45 15.21 3.27
N ARG A 50 20.11 15.24 3.34
CA ARG A 50 19.34 16.48 3.23
C ARG A 50 19.72 17.49 4.31
N GLU A 51 19.90 17.05 5.55
CA GLU A 51 20.28 17.90 6.67
C GLU A 51 21.68 18.47 6.48
N LYS A 52 22.65 17.63 6.10
CA LYS A 52 24.02 18.03 5.81
C LYS A 52 24.08 19.10 4.71
N ILE A 53 23.46 18.85 3.57
CA ILE A 53 23.47 19.80 2.44
C ILE A 53 22.65 21.05 2.79
N GLY A 54 21.51 20.89 3.46
CA GLY A 54 20.69 22.01 3.93
C GLY A 54 21.47 22.96 4.85
N ASN A 55 22.25 22.41 5.78
CA ASN A 55 23.11 23.19 6.68
C ASN A 55 24.20 23.93 5.91
N GLN A 56 24.80 23.30 4.89
CA GLN A 56 25.80 23.96 4.03
C GLN A 56 25.20 25.13 3.23
N VAL A 57 24.03 24.94 2.63
CA VAL A 57 23.30 26.01 1.91
C VAL A 57 22.94 27.15 2.87
N ARG A 58 22.48 26.82 4.09
CA ARG A 58 22.17 27.79 5.15
C ARG A 58 23.39 28.63 5.51
N ASP A 59 24.54 27.98 5.68
CA ASP A 59 25.78 28.65 6.08
C ASP A 59 26.33 29.54 4.95
N ILE A 60 26.25 29.12 3.69
CA ILE A 60 26.66 29.94 2.54
C ILE A 60 25.78 31.18 2.44
N LEU A 61 24.46 31.04 2.51
CA LEU A 61 23.53 32.18 2.44
C LEU A 61 23.73 33.18 3.60
N ALA A 62 24.08 32.68 4.78
CA ALA A 62 24.39 33.53 5.93
C ALA A 62 25.74 34.24 5.78
N LYS A 63 26.78 33.53 5.30
CA LYS A 63 28.10 34.10 5.03
C LYS A 63 28.07 35.18 3.95
N ASN A 64 27.24 34.99 2.93
CA ASN A 64 27.03 35.98 1.86
C ASN A 64 26.07 37.11 2.28
N GLU A 65 25.67 37.18 3.55
CA GLU A 65 24.75 38.17 4.12
C GLU A 65 23.37 38.24 3.41
N HIS A 66 23.00 37.18 2.68
CA HIS A 66 21.77 37.14 1.91
C HIS A 66 20.57 36.62 2.71
N LEU A 67 20.80 35.84 3.77
CA LEU A 67 19.73 35.28 4.60
C LEU A 67 20.24 34.90 5.99
N ARG A 68 19.58 35.38 7.04
CA ARG A 68 19.87 34.93 8.41
C ARG A 68 19.50 33.46 8.57
N LYS A 69 20.28 32.71 9.35
CA LYS A 69 20.02 31.27 9.61
C LYS A 69 18.59 31.00 10.10
N LYS A 70 18.08 31.82 11.02
CA LYS A 70 16.70 31.72 11.53
C LYS A 70 15.65 31.88 10.43
N ASP A 71 15.85 32.81 9.48
CA ASP A 71 14.91 33.01 8.38
C ASP A 71 14.95 31.82 7.40
N PHE A 72 16.14 31.26 7.15
CA PHE A 72 16.29 30.01 6.40
C PHE A 72 15.53 28.85 7.06
N ASP A 73 15.72 28.64 8.36
CA ASP A 73 15.08 27.55 9.11
C ASP A 73 13.55 27.69 9.06
N ASN A 74 13.02 28.92 9.24
CA ASN A 74 11.60 29.22 9.11
C ASN A 74 11.06 28.91 7.70
N MET A 75 11.82 29.26 6.65
CA MET A 75 11.44 28.99 5.26
C MET A 75 11.47 27.49 4.94
N MET A 76 12.42 26.72 5.48
CA MET A 76 12.51 25.27 5.29
C MET A 76 11.47 24.50 6.09
N GLN A 77 11.00 25.03 7.22
CA GLN A 77 10.11 24.32 8.14
C GLN A 77 8.87 23.75 7.43
N GLY A 78 8.29 24.48 6.48
CA GLY A 78 7.13 24.03 5.73
C GLY A 78 7.38 22.80 4.85
N ILE A 79 8.59 22.67 4.28
CA ILE A 79 9.01 21.51 3.50
C ILE A 79 9.32 20.33 4.42
N LEU A 80 10.02 20.58 5.53
CA LEU A 80 10.40 19.55 6.52
C LEU A 80 9.16 18.90 7.13
N LYS A 81 8.21 19.69 7.65
CA LYS A 81 6.94 19.18 8.18
C LYS A 81 6.15 18.37 7.14
N ALA A 82 6.14 18.83 5.89
CA ALA A 82 5.46 18.12 4.80
C ALA A 82 6.19 16.83 4.37
N SER A 83 7.49 16.73 4.65
CA SER A 83 8.30 15.53 4.42
C SER A 83 8.07 14.52 5.55
N GLU A 84 8.12 14.95 6.81
CA GLU A 84 7.82 14.12 7.99
C GLU A 84 6.42 13.53 7.94
N GLN A 85 5.42 14.34 7.60
CA GLN A 85 4.05 13.85 7.45
C GLN A 85 3.93 12.78 6.36
N ARG A 86 4.67 12.93 5.24
CA ARG A 86 4.69 11.93 4.17
C ARG A 86 5.40 10.66 4.59
N GLU A 87 6.51 10.78 5.30
CA GLU A 87 7.22 9.63 5.84
C GLU A 87 6.30 8.84 6.79
N LYS A 88 5.55 9.52 7.65
CA LYS A 88 4.54 8.89 8.50
C LYS A 88 3.49 8.15 7.67
N GLU A 89 2.93 8.80 6.64
CA GLU A 89 1.95 8.16 5.74
C GLU A 89 2.50 6.91 5.05
N VAL A 90 3.77 6.92 4.66
CA VAL A 90 4.43 5.77 4.05
C VAL A 90 4.68 4.67 5.09
N ARG A 91 5.10 5.02 6.31
CA ARG A 91 5.27 4.06 7.41
C ARG A 91 3.92 3.40 7.77
N ASP A 92 2.85 4.17 7.82
CA ASP A 92 1.50 3.66 8.05
C ASP A 92 1.03 2.74 6.91
N LEU A 93 1.31 3.10 5.65
CA LEU A 93 1.04 2.26 4.49
C LEU A 93 1.77 0.91 4.58
N LEU A 94 3.06 0.95 4.94
CA LEU A 94 3.91 -0.22 5.07
C LEU A 94 3.45 -1.14 6.21
N ASN A 95 3.11 -0.57 7.37
CA ASN A 95 2.54 -1.32 8.49
C ASN A 95 1.18 -1.95 8.10
N GLY A 96 0.34 -1.21 7.38
CA GLY A 96 -0.92 -1.73 6.86
C GLY A 96 -0.70 -2.92 5.92
N TYR A 97 0.23 -2.78 4.97
CA TYR A 97 0.62 -3.87 4.07
C TYR A 97 1.14 -5.10 4.83
N PHE A 98 2.02 -4.91 5.80
CA PHE A 98 2.54 -6.00 6.63
C PHE A 98 1.43 -6.74 7.38
N ASN A 99 0.49 -6.00 7.97
CA ASN A 99 -0.66 -6.61 8.66
C ASN A 99 -1.57 -7.38 7.68
N GLU A 100 -1.81 -6.83 6.48
CA GLU A 100 -2.54 -7.52 5.41
C GLU A 100 -1.87 -8.84 5.02
N GLN A 101 -0.53 -8.84 4.85
CA GLN A 101 0.24 -10.06 4.55
C GLN A 101 0.16 -11.08 5.68
N LYS A 102 0.24 -10.64 6.94
CA LYS A 102 0.09 -11.51 8.12
C LYS A 102 -1.30 -12.17 8.16
N THR A 103 -2.36 -11.38 7.94
CA THR A 103 -3.73 -11.91 7.90
C THR A 103 -3.92 -12.87 6.72
N MET A 104 -3.37 -12.56 5.55
CA MET A 104 -3.42 -13.45 4.38
C MET A 104 -2.72 -14.79 4.65
N ALA A 105 -1.51 -14.75 5.22
CA ALA A 105 -0.77 -15.96 5.57
C ALA A 105 -1.52 -16.81 6.61
N GLN A 106 -2.18 -16.19 7.59
CA GLN A 106 -3.02 -16.90 8.55
C GLN A 106 -4.23 -17.55 7.88
N ALA A 107 -4.94 -16.80 7.02
CA ALA A 107 -6.10 -17.34 6.28
C ALA A 107 -5.71 -18.50 5.36
N LEU A 108 -4.53 -18.42 4.72
CA LEU A 108 -3.95 -19.52 3.96
C LEU A 108 -3.68 -20.73 4.85
N ARG A 109 -3.01 -20.55 5.99
CA ARG A 109 -2.73 -21.64 6.94
C ARG A 109 -3.99 -22.35 7.44
N GLU A 110 -5.03 -21.60 7.79
CA GLU A 110 -6.32 -22.15 8.23
C GLU A 110 -7.03 -22.91 7.09
N SER A 111 -7.01 -22.34 5.88
CA SER A 111 -7.65 -22.94 4.72
C SER A 111 -6.90 -24.20 4.25
N LEU A 112 -5.58 -24.23 4.40
CA LEU A 112 -4.74 -25.42 4.17
C LEU A 112 -5.13 -26.58 5.12
N GLY A 113 -5.43 -26.29 6.39
CA GLY A 113 -5.92 -27.29 7.32
C GLY A 113 -7.22 -27.94 6.83
N LYS A 114 -8.20 -27.11 6.45
CA LYS A 114 -9.49 -27.57 5.91
C LYS A 114 -9.35 -28.36 4.61
N PHE A 115 -8.38 -27.98 3.77
CA PHE A 115 -8.11 -28.72 2.55
C PHE A 115 -7.59 -30.12 2.85
N LYS A 116 -6.64 -30.28 3.77
CA LYS A 116 -6.11 -31.62 4.14
C LYS A 116 -7.24 -32.55 4.57
N ASP A 117 -8.17 -32.03 5.36
CA ASP A 117 -9.36 -32.76 5.79
C ASP A 117 -10.28 -33.13 4.60
N SER A 118 -10.45 -32.21 3.65
CA SER A 118 -11.30 -32.42 2.48
C SER A 118 -10.69 -33.41 1.49
N LEU A 119 -9.36 -33.39 1.34
CA LEU A 119 -8.62 -34.35 0.53
C LEU A 119 -8.72 -35.76 1.12
N ALA A 120 -8.53 -35.90 2.43
CA ALA A 120 -8.68 -37.18 3.13
C ALA A 120 -10.09 -37.78 2.98
N ARG A 121 -11.11 -36.92 2.77
CA ARG A 121 -12.50 -37.31 2.51
C ARG A 121 -12.83 -37.51 1.02
N GLY A 122 -11.91 -37.25 0.09
CA GLY A 122 -12.14 -37.37 -1.35
C GLY A 122 -13.06 -36.30 -1.95
N GLU A 123 -13.17 -35.13 -1.31
CA GLU A 123 -14.09 -34.05 -1.72
C GLU A 123 -13.49 -33.20 -2.86
N ALA A 124 -13.48 -33.73 -4.08
CA ALA A 124 -12.81 -33.12 -5.25
C ALA A 124 -13.28 -31.68 -5.59
N GLU A 125 -14.55 -31.34 -5.39
CA GLU A 125 -15.02 -29.96 -5.63
C GLU A 125 -14.45 -28.95 -4.63
N ARG A 126 -14.29 -29.33 -3.36
CA ARG A 126 -13.65 -28.45 -2.36
C ARG A 126 -12.18 -28.19 -2.67
N VAL A 127 -11.49 -29.17 -3.27
CA VAL A 127 -10.11 -29.02 -3.76
C VAL A 127 -10.03 -27.96 -4.85
N LYS A 128 -10.97 -27.94 -5.81
CA LYS A 128 -11.03 -26.91 -6.87
C LYS A 128 -11.35 -25.52 -6.33
N GLU A 129 -12.33 -25.40 -5.43
CA GLU A 129 -12.69 -24.14 -4.78
C GLU A 129 -11.49 -23.54 -4.04
N PHE A 130 -10.72 -24.38 -3.35
CA PHE A 130 -9.52 -23.98 -2.65
C PHE A 130 -8.41 -23.48 -3.59
N GLN A 131 -8.19 -24.16 -4.73
CA GLN A 131 -7.25 -23.70 -5.75
C GLN A 131 -7.63 -22.32 -6.30
N ALA A 132 -8.93 -22.10 -6.57
CA ALA A 132 -9.42 -20.81 -7.03
C ALA A 132 -9.20 -19.69 -5.99
N LEU A 133 -9.45 -19.98 -4.72
CA LEU A 133 -9.22 -19.05 -3.60
C LEU A 133 -7.74 -18.65 -3.50
N ILE A 134 -6.81 -19.59 -3.63
CA ILE A 134 -5.37 -19.28 -3.59
C ILE A 134 -4.96 -18.39 -4.76
N LYS A 135 -5.43 -18.71 -5.96
CA LYS A 135 -5.12 -17.89 -7.15
C LYS A 135 -5.60 -16.46 -6.99
N ASP A 136 -6.80 -16.26 -6.45
CA ASP A 136 -7.35 -14.93 -6.14
C ASP A 136 -6.51 -14.21 -5.07
N LEU A 137 -6.10 -14.90 -4.01
CA LEU A 137 -5.23 -14.31 -2.96
C LEU A 137 -3.88 -13.86 -3.51
N LEU A 138 -3.20 -14.70 -4.29
CA LEU A 138 -1.91 -14.36 -4.91
C LEU A 138 -2.03 -13.17 -5.86
N SER A 139 -3.11 -13.12 -6.65
CA SER A 139 -3.36 -12.00 -7.57
C SER A 139 -3.54 -10.68 -6.82
N LYS A 140 -4.33 -10.68 -5.73
CA LYS A 140 -4.52 -9.51 -4.86
C LYS A 140 -3.22 -9.09 -4.16
N GLN A 141 -2.40 -10.07 -3.79
CA GLN A 141 -1.11 -9.83 -3.14
C GLN A 141 -0.14 -9.11 -4.07
N GLU A 142 -0.03 -9.54 -5.33
CA GLU A 142 0.83 -8.87 -6.31
C GLU A 142 0.33 -7.46 -6.65
N GLU A 143 -0.97 -7.28 -6.89
CA GLU A 143 -1.55 -5.94 -7.12
C GLU A 143 -1.23 -4.99 -5.95
N ARG A 144 -1.34 -5.51 -4.72
CA ARG A 144 -1.06 -4.74 -3.52
C ARG A 144 0.42 -4.38 -3.40
N LYS A 145 1.30 -5.33 -3.66
CA LYS A 145 2.76 -5.15 -3.67
C LYS A 145 3.16 -4.08 -4.69
N GLU A 146 2.66 -4.15 -5.91
CA GLU A 146 2.91 -3.14 -6.95
C GLU A 146 2.44 -1.74 -6.51
N GLY A 147 1.26 -1.67 -5.89
CA GLY A 147 0.70 -0.43 -5.35
C GLY A 147 1.56 0.20 -4.26
N VAL A 148 2.10 -0.61 -3.35
CA VAL A 148 3.02 -0.17 -2.28
C VAL A 148 4.34 0.28 -2.89
N THR A 149 4.99 -0.55 -3.71
CA THR A 149 6.26 -0.24 -4.38
C THR A 149 6.19 1.05 -5.18
N SER A 150 5.10 1.26 -5.91
CA SER A 150 4.88 2.49 -6.68
C SER A 150 4.81 3.74 -5.80
N LYS A 151 4.20 3.64 -4.60
CA LYS A 151 4.15 4.75 -3.64
C LYS A 151 5.51 5.02 -3.00
N LEU A 152 6.27 3.98 -2.67
CA LEU A 152 7.65 4.10 -2.16
C LEU A 152 8.56 4.80 -3.17
N LYS A 153 8.55 4.35 -4.43
CA LYS A 153 9.32 4.97 -5.52
C LYS A 153 9.01 6.45 -5.67
N ARG A 154 7.72 6.83 -5.63
CA ARG A 154 7.32 8.25 -5.70
C ARG A 154 7.80 9.06 -4.49
N PHE A 155 7.80 8.46 -3.30
CA PHE A 155 8.33 9.10 -2.11
C PHE A 155 9.85 9.35 -2.23
N GLN A 156 10.62 8.33 -2.63
CA GLN A 156 12.06 8.45 -2.86
C GLN A 156 12.39 9.51 -3.92
N GLN A 157 11.69 9.50 -5.06
CA GLN A 157 11.86 10.51 -6.11
C GLN A 157 11.66 11.94 -5.60
N GLN A 158 10.66 12.16 -4.75
CA GLN A 158 10.39 13.50 -4.19
C GLN A 158 11.52 13.96 -3.25
N HIS A 159 12.08 13.03 -2.48
CA HIS A 159 13.23 13.33 -1.61
C HIS A 159 14.49 13.59 -2.41
N ASN A 160 14.78 12.75 -3.41
CA ASN A 160 15.93 12.93 -4.29
C ASN A 160 15.85 14.25 -5.04
N LYS A 161 14.65 14.67 -5.48
CA LYS A 161 14.47 15.98 -6.11
C LYS A 161 14.85 17.13 -5.17
N LEU A 162 14.49 17.06 -3.89
CA LEU A 162 14.88 18.07 -2.91
C LEU A 162 16.40 18.10 -2.70
N ILE A 163 17.01 16.92 -2.57
CA ILE A 163 18.46 16.80 -2.43
C ILE A 163 19.16 17.38 -3.66
N VAL A 164 18.73 17.02 -4.87
CA VAL A 164 19.29 17.55 -6.13
C VAL A 164 19.18 19.07 -6.17
N SER A 165 18.00 19.65 -5.90
CA SER A 165 17.86 21.10 -5.88
C SER A 165 18.72 21.78 -4.82
N LEU A 166 18.92 21.16 -3.65
CA LEU A 166 19.84 21.67 -2.63
C LEU A 166 21.31 21.59 -3.08
N ARG A 167 21.71 20.51 -3.76
CA ARG A 167 23.06 20.37 -4.36
C ARG A 167 23.29 21.41 -5.46
N GLU A 168 22.29 21.68 -6.29
CA GLU A 168 22.35 22.72 -7.33
C GLU A 168 22.53 24.12 -6.72
N LEU A 169 21.85 24.42 -5.61
CA LEU A 169 22.07 25.66 -4.86
C LEU A 169 23.48 25.71 -4.27
N LEU A 170 23.97 24.60 -3.72
CA LEU A 170 25.30 24.52 -3.14
C LEU A 170 26.39 24.72 -4.20
N ALA A 171 26.21 24.17 -5.39
CA ALA A 171 27.13 24.31 -6.53
C ALA A 171 27.32 25.78 -6.97
N LYS A 172 26.37 26.68 -6.64
CA LYS A 172 26.52 28.12 -6.89
C LYS A 172 27.53 28.80 -5.95
N GLY A 173 27.85 28.18 -4.81
CA GLY A 173 28.87 28.67 -3.88
C GLY A 173 28.68 30.14 -3.49
N GLY A 174 29.73 30.96 -3.66
CA GLY A 174 29.70 32.39 -3.37
C GLY A 174 28.68 33.21 -4.19
N ASN A 175 28.21 32.68 -5.33
CA ASN A 175 27.19 33.33 -6.15
C ASN A 175 25.75 33.00 -5.72
N LEU A 176 25.56 32.13 -4.73
CA LEU A 176 24.25 31.74 -4.25
C LEU A 176 23.53 32.93 -3.61
N ARG A 177 22.35 33.28 -4.13
CA ARG A 177 21.51 34.36 -3.59
C ARG A 177 20.23 33.82 -2.98
N ILE A 178 19.61 34.61 -2.08
CA ILE A 178 18.28 34.32 -1.52
C ILE A 178 17.21 34.11 -2.61
N LYS A 179 17.34 34.76 -3.77
CA LYS A 179 16.40 34.61 -4.89
C LYS A 179 16.41 33.18 -5.43
N ASP A 180 17.58 32.56 -5.56
CA ASP A 180 17.71 31.16 -6.02
C ASP A 180 17.01 30.20 -5.06
N PHE A 181 17.24 30.39 -3.76
CA PHE A 181 16.59 29.61 -2.72
C PHE A 181 15.06 29.78 -2.75
N LYS A 182 14.57 31.01 -2.90
CA LYS A 182 13.13 31.29 -3.03
C LYS A 182 12.50 30.65 -4.27
N ILE A 183 13.22 30.57 -5.39
CA ILE A 183 12.74 29.89 -6.60
C ILE A 183 12.54 28.41 -6.32
N MET A 184 13.55 27.74 -5.74
CA MET A 184 13.45 26.33 -5.34
C MET A 184 12.25 26.09 -4.41
N LEU A 185 12.06 26.92 -3.37
CA LEU A 185 10.92 26.78 -2.46
C LEU A 185 9.56 26.93 -3.17
N LYS A 186 9.46 27.86 -4.13
CA LYS A 186 8.22 28.05 -4.93
C LYS A 186 7.91 26.82 -5.75
N GLU A 187 8.89 26.20 -6.40
CA GLU A 187 8.71 24.98 -7.17
C GLU A 187 8.16 23.83 -6.30
N PHE A 188 8.70 23.65 -5.09
CA PHE A 188 8.19 22.65 -4.15
C PHE A 188 6.78 22.96 -3.66
N LYS A 189 6.46 24.24 -3.47
CA LYS A 189 5.10 24.68 -3.09
C LYS A 189 4.09 24.34 -4.19
N VAL A 190 4.40 24.68 -5.45
CA VAL A 190 3.53 24.38 -6.61
C VAL A 190 3.30 22.87 -6.74
N GLN A 191 4.37 22.08 -6.74
CA GLN A 191 4.27 20.60 -6.83
C GLN A 191 3.44 20.01 -5.69
N ARG A 192 3.54 20.57 -4.48
CA ARG A 192 2.74 20.14 -3.33
C ARG A 192 1.26 20.44 -3.55
N GLU A 193 0.93 21.65 -4.02
CA GLU A 193 -0.44 22.09 -4.24
C GLU A 193 -1.12 21.29 -5.36
N GLU A 194 -0.42 21.03 -6.47
CA GLU A 194 -0.89 20.17 -7.56
C GLU A 194 -1.27 18.78 -7.06
N ARG A 195 -0.39 18.17 -6.26
CA ARG A 195 -0.63 16.84 -5.67
C ARG A 195 -1.83 16.85 -4.73
N LEU A 196 -1.94 17.84 -3.85
CA LEU A 196 -3.09 17.95 -2.94
C LEU A 196 -4.39 18.11 -3.73
N THR A 197 -4.36 18.88 -4.82
CA THR A 197 -5.51 19.06 -5.71
C THR A 197 -5.90 17.75 -6.39
N LEU A 198 -4.94 17.00 -6.92
CA LEU A 198 -5.19 15.70 -7.52
C LEU A 198 -5.75 14.70 -6.50
N GLN A 199 -5.20 14.65 -5.29
CA GLN A 199 -5.72 13.79 -4.22
C GLN A 199 -7.16 14.16 -3.84
N ARG A 200 -7.49 15.46 -3.76
CA ARG A 200 -8.86 15.92 -3.49
C ARG A 200 -9.83 15.53 -4.61
N LYS A 201 -9.43 15.65 -5.88
CA LYS A 201 -10.23 15.20 -7.03
C LYS A 201 -10.54 13.71 -6.95
N ARG A 202 -9.52 12.87 -6.74
CA ARG A 202 -9.69 11.43 -6.58
C ARG A 202 -10.61 11.07 -5.41
N LYS A 203 -10.46 11.74 -4.26
CA LYS A 203 -11.36 11.52 -3.10
C LYS A 203 -12.81 11.84 -3.44
N LYS A 204 -13.08 12.92 -4.19
CA LYS A 204 -14.43 13.28 -4.64
C LYS A 204 -15.00 12.26 -5.62
N GLU A 205 -14.19 11.79 -6.58
CA GLU A 205 -14.59 10.75 -7.54
C GLU A 205 -14.95 9.45 -6.83
N VAL A 206 -14.10 8.99 -5.89
CA VAL A 206 -14.37 7.80 -5.08
C VAL A 206 -15.64 7.98 -4.26
N ALA A 207 -15.83 9.13 -3.61
CA ALA A 207 -17.06 9.41 -2.86
C ALA A 207 -18.31 9.34 -3.76
N LYS A 208 -18.25 9.89 -4.98
CA LYS A 208 -19.35 9.83 -5.96
C LYS A 208 -19.62 8.41 -6.44
N MET A 209 -18.57 7.61 -6.69
CA MET A 209 -18.75 6.19 -7.04
C MET A 209 -19.42 5.43 -5.91
N LEU A 210 -18.95 5.63 -4.67
CA LEU A 210 -19.51 4.98 -3.48
C LEU A 210 -20.95 5.41 -3.21
N SER A 211 -21.32 6.67 -3.43
CA SER A 211 -22.71 7.11 -3.29
C SER A 211 -23.60 6.43 -4.34
N GLY A 212 -23.15 6.34 -5.60
CA GLY A 212 -23.86 5.61 -6.65
C GLY A 212 -24.05 4.12 -6.35
N PHE A 213 -23.05 3.47 -5.73
CA PHE A 213 -23.20 2.08 -5.26
C PHE A 213 -24.21 1.95 -4.11
N ARG A 214 -24.22 2.91 -3.17
CA ARG A 214 -25.20 2.91 -2.06
C ARG A 214 -26.63 3.09 -2.58
N GLU A 215 -26.84 4.06 -3.47
CA GLU A 215 -28.13 4.31 -4.10
C GLU A 215 -28.66 3.11 -4.88
N LYS A 216 -27.79 2.34 -5.54
CA LYS A 216 -28.19 1.10 -6.23
C LYS A 216 -28.52 -0.05 -5.28
N ARG A 217 -27.86 -0.15 -4.12
CA ARG A 217 -28.07 -1.25 -3.14
C ARG A 217 -29.29 -1.06 -2.25
N LEU A 218 -29.65 0.18 -1.91
CA LEU A 218 -30.82 0.51 -1.09
C LEU A 218 -32.15 -0.06 -1.62
N PRO A 219 -32.53 0.14 -2.90
CA PRO A 219 -33.78 -0.40 -3.43
C PRO A 219 -33.74 -1.93 -3.59
N LEU A 220 -32.56 -2.53 -3.80
CA LEU A 220 -32.41 -3.98 -3.82
C LEU A 220 -32.71 -4.58 -2.44
N HIS A 221 -32.17 -4.01 -1.37
CA HIS A 221 -32.47 -4.45 0.00
C HIS A 221 -33.93 -4.22 0.40
N GLN A 222 -34.52 -3.10 0.01
CA GLN A 222 -35.95 -2.83 0.26
C GLN A 222 -36.86 -3.85 -0.46
N LYS A 223 -36.59 -4.15 -1.74
CA LYS A 223 -37.32 -5.19 -2.48
C LYS A 223 -37.16 -6.57 -1.84
N GLN A 224 -35.96 -6.91 -1.36
CA GLN A 224 -35.71 -8.18 -0.70
C GLN A 224 -36.48 -8.30 0.62
N LEU A 225 -36.48 -7.25 1.45
CA LEU A 225 -37.26 -7.20 2.69
C LEU A 225 -38.76 -7.32 2.45
N ILE A 226 -39.30 -6.62 1.45
CA ILE A 226 -40.72 -6.73 1.06
C ILE A 226 -41.05 -8.16 0.64
N SER A 227 -40.23 -8.78 -0.20
CA SER A 227 -40.45 -10.16 -0.64
C SER A 227 -40.41 -11.19 0.52
N MET A 228 -39.56 -10.96 1.53
CA MET A 228 -39.50 -11.81 2.73
C MET A 228 -40.76 -11.66 3.62
N LEU A 229 -41.28 -10.43 3.76
CA LEU A 229 -42.51 -10.17 4.52
C LEU A 229 -43.76 -10.76 3.85
N GLU A 230 -43.83 -10.69 2.51
CA GLU A 230 -44.92 -11.28 1.74
C GLU A 230 -44.89 -12.82 1.76
N ALA A 231 -43.71 -13.43 1.69
CA ALA A 231 -43.56 -14.88 1.80
C ALA A 231 -43.92 -15.41 3.21
N GLY A 232 -43.60 -14.63 4.26
CA GLY A 232 -43.98 -14.93 5.64
C GLY A 232 -45.50 -14.92 5.86
N SER A 233 -46.21 -13.95 5.28
CA SER A 233 -47.68 -13.84 5.43
C SER A 233 -48.42 -14.99 4.73
N LYS A 234 -47.95 -15.46 3.57
CA LYS A 234 -48.57 -16.58 2.83
C LYS A 234 -48.44 -17.93 3.57
N ASN A 235 -47.35 -18.15 4.29
CA ASN A 235 -47.14 -19.37 5.08
C ASN A 235 -47.99 -19.45 6.35
N VAL A 236 -48.44 -18.32 6.89
CA VAL A 236 -49.32 -18.28 8.07
C VAL A 236 -50.78 -18.57 7.70
N SER A 237 -51.23 -18.13 6.53
CA SER A 237 -52.58 -18.43 6.03
C SER A 237 -52.76 -19.91 5.63
N ASN A 238 -51.70 -20.59 5.21
CA ASN A 238 -51.78 -21.99 4.78
C ASN A 238 -51.71 -23.01 5.93
N LYS A 239 -51.50 -22.57 7.18
CA LYS A 239 -51.49 -23.41 8.40
C LYS A 239 -52.80 -23.37 9.20
N ARG A 240 -53.81 -22.63 8.74
CA ARG A 240 -55.12 -22.48 9.42
C ARG A 240 -56.27 -23.22 8.73
N ASN A 241 -55.98 -24.04 7.72
CA ASN A 241 -56.93 -24.96 7.10
C ASN A 241 -56.58 -26.40 7.44
#